data_AF-A0A7C4CSM2-F1
#
_entry.id   AF-A0A7C4CSM2-F1
#
_cell.length_a   1.000
_cell.length_b   1.000
_cell.length_c   1.000
_cell.angle_alpha   90.00
_cell.angle_beta   90.00
_cell.angle_gamma   90.00
#
_symmetry.space_group_name_H-M   'P 1'
#
loop_
_entity.id
_entity.type
_entity.pdbx_description
1 polymer ?
#
loop_
_entity_poly.entity_id
_entity_poly.type
_entity_poly.pdbx_seq_one_letter_code
_entity_poly.pdbx_strand_id
1 'polypeptide(L)'
;MLRCPQCGSTLLYKDGYRYLADGSSVQRYLCRNCSYRFSESRKPYINTYTKGECDAHQKAAKLLVEAQRQTEKQEAGATEKANEADLYGKIVEFLWWMK
;
A
#
# COMPACT_ATOMS: atom_id res chain seq x y z
N MET A 1 9.19 -11.83 -22.68
CA MET A 1 9.39 -12.46 -24.00
C MET A 1 10.80 -13.06 -24.04
N LEU A 2 10.91 -14.37 -24.26
CA LEU A 2 12.20 -15.06 -24.25
C LEU A 2 13.03 -14.71 -25.49
N ARG A 3 14.32 -14.43 -25.31
CA ARG A 3 15.26 -14.09 -26.38
C ARG A 3 16.53 -14.90 -26.24
N CYS A 4 17.20 -15.16 -27.36
CA CYS A 4 18.51 -15.79 -27.34
C CYS A 4 19.51 -14.90 -26.60
N PRO A 5 20.24 -15.41 -25.59
CA PRO A 5 21.22 -14.61 -24.84
C PRO A 5 22.48 -14.29 -25.66
N GLN A 6 22.76 -15.03 -26.74
CA GLN A 6 23.94 -14.80 -27.57
C GLN A 6 23.69 -13.78 -28.68
N CYS A 7 22.56 -13.88 -29.41
CA CYS A 7 22.28 -13.02 -30.58
C CYS A 7 21.01 -12.18 -30.47
N GLY A 8 20.28 -12.25 -29.35
CA GLY A 8 19.06 -11.47 -29.13
C GLY A 8 17.82 -11.91 -29.93
N SER A 9 17.95 -12.89 -30.83
CA SER A 9 16.83 -13.33 -31.67
C SER A 9 15.65 -13.88 -30.86
N THR A 10 14.43 -13.63 -31.31
CA THR A 10 13.20 -14.23 -30.79
C THR A 10 12.84 -15.55 -31.47
N LEU A 11 13.56 -15.94 -32.52
CA LEU A 11 13.36 -17.18 -33.26
C LEU A 11 13.95 -18.36 -32.49
N LEU A 12 13.12 -19.02 -31.67
CA LEU A 12 13.53 -20.09 -30.75
C LEU A 12 12.75 -21.37 -31.05
N TYR A 13 13.42 -22.52 -30.97
CA TYR A 13 12.84 -23.86 -30.96
C TYR A 13 12.81 -24.43 -29.55
N LYS A 14 11.79 -25.22 -29.21
CA LYS A 14 11.76 -26.06 -28.00
C LYS A 14 12.63 -27.29 -28.24
N ASP A 15 13.79 -27.35 -27.58
CA ASP A 15 14.85 -28.37 -27.74
C ASP A 15 14.80 -29.41 -26.59
N GLY A 16 13.58 -29.76 -26.16
CA GLY A 16 13.32 -30.69 -25.06
C GLY A 16 13.50 -30.11 -23.66
N TYR A 17 13.55 -30.98 -22.66
CA TYR A 17 13.69 -30.60 -21.25
C TYR A 17 15.07 -30.95 -20.70
N ARG A 18 15.50 -30.24 -19.66
CA ARG A 18 16.63 -30.57 -18.79
C ARG A 18 16.09 -30.92 -17.41
N TYR A 19 16.42 -32.10 -16.92
CA TYR A 19 16.06 -32.55 -15.58
C TYR A 19 17.11 -32.08 -14.58
N LEU A 20 16.67 -31.44 -13.49
CA LEU A 20 17.53 -30.98 -12.40
C LEU A 20 17.59 -32.05 -11.31
N ALA A 21 18.58 -31.93 -10.41
CA ALA A 21 18.75 -32.84 -9.29
C ALA A 21 17.52 -32.90 -8.36
N ASP A 22 16.81 -31.77 -8.22
CA ASP A 22 15.58 -31.67 -7.42
C ASP A 22 14.35 -32.35 -8.07
N GLY A 23 14.54 -33.05 -9.20
CA GLY A 23 13.47 -33.70 -9.97
C GLY A 23 12.66 -32.74 -10.87
N SER A 24 12.88 -31.43 -10.76
CA SER A 24 12.20 -30.46 -11.63
C SER A 24 12.74 -30.49 -13.07
N SER A 25 11.86 -30.26 -14.05
CA SER A 25 12.21 -30.21 -15.47
C SER A 25 12.11 -28.78 -16.02
N VAL A 26 13.19 -28.29 -16.64
CA VAL A 26 13.25 -26.96 -17.24
C VAL A 26 13.29 -27.08 -18.77
N GLN A 27 12.48 -26.29 -19.47
CA GLN A 27 12.48 -26.25 -20.92
C GLN A 27 13.84 -25.74 -21.44
N ARG A 28 14.43 -26.49 -22.37
CA ARG A 28 15.59 -26.08 -23.17
C ARG A 28 15.11 -25.53 -24.50
N TYR A 29 15.80 -24.52 -24.96
CA TYR A 29 15.55 -23.82 -26.21
C TYR A 29 16.81 -23.83 -27.08
N LEU A 30 16.60 -23.93 -28.38
CA LEU A 30 17.63 -23.77 -29.41
C LEU A 30 17.32 -22.51 -30.22
N CYS A 31 18.29 -21.60 -30.34
CA CYS A 31 18.16 -20.43 -31.18
C CYS A 31 18.27 -20.80 -32.66
N ARG A 32 17.33 -20.37 -33.51
CA ARG A 32 17.39 -20.59 -34.96
C ARG A 32 18.49 -19.80 -35.68
N ASN A 33 18.88 -18.65 -35.13
CA ASN A 33 19.82 -17.75 -35.79
C ASN A 33 21.28 -18.14 -35.51
N CYS A 34 21.63 -18.43 -34.25
CA CYS A 34 23.02 -18.74 -33.86
C CYS A 34 23.23 -20.16 -33.32
N SER A 35 22.20 -21.02 -33.34
CA SER A 35 22.25 -22.40 -32.82
C SER A 35 22.63 -22.54 -31.34
N TYR A 36 22.60 -21.44 -30.58
CA TYR A 36 22.87 -21.47 -29.15
C TYR A 36 21.75 -22.19 -28.39
N ARG A 37 22.13 -23.12 -27.51
CA ARG A 37 21.21 -23.86 -26.62
C ARG A 37 21.21 -23.24 -25.23
N PHE A 38 20.02 -22.98 -24.69
CA PHE A 38 19.87 -22.39 -23.36
C PHE A 38 18.57 -22.81 -22.68
N SER A 39 18.49 -22.64 -21.37
CA SER A 39 17.27 -22.84 -20.59
C SER A 39 16.77 -21.51 -20.05
N GLU A 40 15.46 -21.36 -19.93
CA GLU A 40 14.89 -20.21 -19.25
C GLU A 40 15.13 -20.35 -17.74
N SER A 41 15.73 -19.33 -17.12
CA SER A 41 15.74 -19.21 -15.67
C SER A 41 14.31 -18.88 -15.24
N ARG A 42 13.67 -19.79 -14.49
CA ARG A 42 12.38 -19.51 -13.86
C ARG A 42 12.60 -18.36 -12.88
N LYS A 43 12.38 -17.11 -13.31
CA LYS A 43 12.07 -16.07 -12.34
C LYS A 43 10.70 -16.46 -11.80
N PRO A 44 10.53 -16.73 -10.50
CA PRO A 44 9.20 -16.93 -9.96
C PRO A 44 8.36 -15.74 -10.40
N TYR A 45 7.16 -16.00 -10.92
CA TYR A 45 6.20 -14.94 -11.15
C TYR A 45 5.89 -14.34 -9.77
N ILE A 46 6.59 -13.27 -9.42
CA ILE A 46 6.26 -12.47 -8.25
C ILE A 46 4.98 -11.77 -8.65
N ASN A 47 3.84 -12.28 -8.19
CA ASN A 47 2.58 -11.56 -8.33
C ASN A 47 2.71 -10.27 -7.51
N THR A 48 2.92 -9.14 -8.18
CA THR A 48 3.06 -7.82 -7.52
C THR A 48 1.80 -7.39 -6.78
N TYR A 49 0.69 -8.12 -6.92
CA TYR A 49 -0.57 -7.86 -6.24
C TYR A 49 -0.53 -8.15 -4.73
N THR A 50 0.40 -8.99 -4.26
CA THR A 50 0.54 -9.31 -2.83
C THR A 50 1.71 -8.58 -2.17
N LYS A 51 2.24 -7.53 -2.81
CA LYS A 51 3.14 -6.59 -2.13
C LYS A 51 2.26 -5.68 -1.28
N GLY A 52 1.90 -6.21 -0.12
CA GLY A 52 1.03 -5.58 0.87
C GLY A 52 1.45 -4.15 1.16
N GLU A 53 0.42 -3.33 1.38
CA GLU A 53 0.41 -2.06 2.09
C GLU A 53 1.78 -1.37 2.19
N CYS A 54 2.01 -0.37 1.35
CA CYS A 54 3.15 0.53 1.60
C CYS A 54 2.97 1.13 3.00
N ASP A 55 4.01 1.07 3.83
CA ASP A 55 4.02 1.62 5.21
C ASP A 55 3.46 3.06 5.28
N ALA A 56 3.59 3.82 4.18
CA ALA A 56 3.03 5.16 4.04
C ALA A 56 1.49 5.21 4.19
N HIS A 57 0.76 4.26 3.59
CA HIS A 57 -0.71 4.21 3.69
C HIS A 57 -1.15 3.89 5.11
N GLN A 58 -0.46 2.96 5.78
CA GLN A 58 -0.79 2.58 7.16
C GLN A 58 -0.49 3.72 8.15
N LYS A 59 0.61 4.47 7.94
CA LYS A 59 0.93 5.66 8.74
C LYS A 59 -0.07 6.79 8.51
N ALA A 60 -0.45 7.06 7.26
CA ALA A 60 -1.45 8.07 6.94
C ALA A 60 -2.81 7.74 7.57
N ALA A 61 -3.25 6.48 7.51
CA ALA A 61 -4.50 6.05 8.14
C ALA A 61 -4.48 6.24 9.66
N LYS A 62 -3.37 5.90 10.34
CA LYS A 62 -3.21 6.13 11.79
C LYS A 62 -3.29 7.61 12.16
N LEU A 63 -2.58 8.47 11.41
CA LEU A 63 -2.59 9.92 11.65
C LEU A 63 -3.99 10.53 11.49
N LEU A 64 -4.77 10.11 10.49
CA LEU A 64 -6.13 10.61 10.28
C LEU A 64 -7.08 10.20 11.41
N VAL A 65 -6.99 8.95 11.88
CA VAL A 65 -7.80 8.45 13.01
C VAL A 65 -7.45 9.18 14.31
N GLU A 66 -6.16 9.46 14.54
CA GLU A 66 -5.71 10.23 15.71
C GLU A 66 -6.19 11.69 15.66
N ALA A 67 -6.16 12.32 14.48
CA ALA A 67 -6.66 13.69 14.30
C ALA A 67 -8.17 13.79 14.58
N GLN A 68 -8.97 12.85 14.08
CA GLN A 68 -10.41 12.80 14.37
C GLN A 68 -10.71 12.64 15.87
N ARG A 69 -9.96 11.79 16.58
CA ARG A 69 -10.11 11.64 18.04
C ARG A 69 -9.76 12.90 18.81
N GLN A 70 -8.89 13.76 18.29
CA GLN A 70 -8.55 15.03 18.93
C GLN A 70 -9.65 16.09 18.72
N THR A 71 -10.24 16.16 17.53
CA THR A 71 -11.36 17.08 17.26
C THR A 71 -12.59 16.71 18.10
N GLU A 72 -12.92 15.42 18.20
CA GLU A 72 -14.05 14.95 19.03
C GLU A 72 -13.89 15.33 20.52
N LYS A 73 -12.66 15.28 21.05
CA LYS A 73 -12.37 15.70 22.44
C LYS A 73 -12.48 17.21 22.64
N GLN A 74 -12.13 18.00 21.63
CA GLN A 74 -12.23 19.46 21.69
C GLN A 74 -13.70 19.92 21.60
N GLU A 75 -14.52 19.23 20.81
CA GLU A 75 -15.95 19.50 20.67
C GLU A 75 -16.74 19.12 21.94
N ALA A 76 -16.37 18.03 22.62
CA ALA A 76 -17.03 17.57 23.83
C ALA A 76 -16.84 18.48 25.07
N GLY A 77 -15.88 19.41 25.04
CA GLY A 77 -15.61 20.36 26.13
C GLY A 77 -16.18 21.77 25.91
N ALA A 78 -16.70 22.08 24.72
CA ALA A 78 -17.09 23.45 24.36
C ALA A 78 -18.55 23.81 24.72
N THR A 79 -19.32 22.89 25.28
CA THR A 79 -20.66 23.18 25.80
C THR A 79 -20.77 22.77 27.26
N GLU A 80 -20.15 23.53 28.16
CA GLU A 80 -20.80 23.70 29.46
C GLU A 80 -22.11 24.42 29.17
N LYS A 81 -23.24 23.70 29.28
CA LYS A 81 -24.56 24.34 29.26
C LYS A 81 -24.54 25.33 30.42
N ALA A 82 -24.36 26.61 30.12
CA ALA A 82 -24.42 27.65 31.14
C ALA A 82 -25.76 27.48 31.86
N ASN A 83 -25.70 27.25 33.18
CA ASN A 83 -26.92 27.13 33.97
C ASN A 83 -27.70 28.43 33.79
N GLU A 84 -28.99 28.31 33.46
CA GLU A 84 -29.84 29.47 33.18
C GLU A 84 -29.82 30.47 34.35
N ALA A 85 -29.73 29.96 35.58
CA ALA A 85 -29.57 30.75 36.80
C ALA A 85 -28.31 31.63 36.82
N ASP A 86 -27.17 31.15 36.32
CA ASP A 86 -25.92 31.93 36.26
C ASP A 86 -25.99 33.03 35.19
N LEU A 87 -26.70 32.78 34.10
CA LEU A 87 -26.96 33.78 33.05
C LEU A 87 -27.87 34.89 33.58
N TYR A 88 -28.98 34.54 34.24
CA TYR A 88 -29.88 35.53 34.83
C TYR A 88 -29.18 36.34 35.93
N GLY A 89 -28.33 35.71 36.76
CA GLY A 89 -27.54 36.40 37.78
C GLY A 89 -26.67 37.52 37.20
N LYS A 90 -25.94 37.23 36.10
CA LYS A 90 -25.09 38.23 35.42
C LYS A 90 -25.90 39.36 34.76
N ILE A 91 -27.09 39.06 34.24
CA ILE A 91 -27.98 40.09 33.66
C ILE A 91 -28.48 41.04 34.74
N VAL A 92 -28.87 40.52 35.91
CA VAL A 92 -29.32 41.35 37.03
C VAL A 92 -28.18 42.20 37.59
N GLU A 93 -26.97 41.64 37.70
CA GLU A 93 -25.77 42.37 38.14
C GLU A 93 -25.46 43.55 37.20
N PHE A 94 -25.52 43.32 35.88
CA PHE A 94 -25.31 44.37 34.89
C PHE A 94 -26.39 45.47 34.96
N LEU A 95 -27.67 45.08 35.11
CA LEU A 95 -28.78 46.02 35.27
C LEU A 95 -28.65 46.88 36.54
N TRP A 96 -28.06 46.35 37.61
CA TRP A 96 -27.78 47.10 38.83
C TRP A 96 -26.76 48.21 38.61
N TRP A 97 -25.72 47.96 37.81
CA TRP A 97 -24.70 48.95 37.45
C TRP A 97 -25.19 50.03 36.47
N MET A 98 -26.36 49.84 35.86
CA MET A 98 -27.00 50.81 34.96
C MET A 98 -27.99 51.76 35.65
N LYS A 99 -28.14 51.67 36.98
CA LYS A 99 -28.94 52.58 37.80
C LYS A 99 -28.10 53.77 38.27
#